data_AF-A0A1Y2DK88-F1
#
_entry.id   AF-A0A1Y2DK88-F1
#
_cell.length_a   1.000
_cell.length_b   1.000
_cell.length_c   1.000
_cell.angle_alpha   90.00
_cell.angle_beta   90.00
_cell.angle_gamma   90.00
#
_symmetry.space_group_name_H-M   'P 1'
#
loop_
_entity.id
_entity.type
_entity.pdbx_description
1 polymer ?
#
loop_
_entity_poly.entity_id
_entity_poly.type
_entity_poly.pdbx_seq_one_letter_code
_entity_poly.pdbx_strand_id
1 'polypeptide(L)'
;MGGTAVCLRLAKLQLGLLLILLSSAACHNKLRTISALQVYTSVSMCALDSHVLNFLALLGGSLGKIALDVIVMSSNELGEVSEPSVPLRGASSTMPQKRKPISSKVILTPSKLLRAHASLGLDVMVVDFERALGPWHREWVAIPEAFVLAVGALYQASFALGSLMVNTDALFAIYALRDV
;
A
#
# COMPACT_ATOMS: atom_id res chain seq x y z
N MET A 1 -1.02 16.63 -13.75
CA MET A 1 -1.12 15.76 -12.56
C MET A 1 -2.02 16.39 -11.47
N GLY A 2 -3.26 16.82 -11.80
CA GLY A 2 -4.08 17.60 -10.86
C GLY A 2 -5.58 17.27 -10.77
N GLY A 3 -6.05 16.21 -11.45
CA GLY A 3 -7.50 15.95 -11.59
C GLY A 3 -8.15 15.14 -10.46
N THR A 4 -7.43 14.20 -9.85
CA THR A 4 -8.02 13.21 -8.93
C THR A 4 -8.21 13.75 -7.50
N ALA A 5 -7.29 14.59 -7.02
CA ALA A 5 -7.41 15.25 -5.71
C ALA A 5 -8.54 16.32 -5.68
N VAL A 6 -8.85 16.93 -6.83
CA VAL A 6 -9.94 17.92 -6.95
C VAL A 6 -11.30 17.22 -6.98
N CYS A 7 -11.40 16.06 -7.64
CA CYS A 7 -12.64 15.30 -7.72
C CYS A 7 -13.07 14.74 -6.35
N LEU A 8 -12.12 14.25 -5.55
CA LEU A 8 -12.40 13.80 -4.17
C LEU A 8 -12.69 14.99 -3.22
N ARG A 9 -12.05 16.15 -3.44
CA ARG A 9 -12.38 17.39 -2.73
C ARG A 9 -13.81 17.85 -3.02
N LEU A 10 -14.25 17.83 -4.27
CA LEU A 10 -15.60 18.25 -4.67
C LEU A 10 -16.68 17.28 -4.17
N ALA A 11 -16.43 15.97 -4.21
CA ALA A 11 -17.34 14.98 -3.63
C ALA A 11 -17.47 15.10 -2.11
N LYS A 12 -16.35 15.30 -1.39
CA LYS A 12 -16.34 15.55 0.06
C LYS A 12 -16.95 16.92 0.41
N LEU A 13 -16.83 17.94 -0.44
CA LEU A 13 -17.46 19.26 -0.24
C LEU A 13 -18.97 19.23 -0.52
N GLN A 14 -19.43 18.53 -1.56
CA GLN A 14 -20.84 18.50 -1.96
C GLN A 14 -21.71 17.71 -0.98
N LEU A 15 -21.24 16.57 -0.46
CA LEU A 15 -21.99 15.87 0.60
C LEU A 15 -21.99 16.66 1.92
N GLY A 16 -20.88 17.32 2.26
CA GLY A 16 -20.79 18.16 3.46
C GLY A 16 -21.73 19.38 3.38
N LEU A 17 -21.79 20.05 2.24
CA LEU A 17 -22.62 21.26 2.07
C LEU A 17 -24.13 20.95 2.00
N LEU A 18 -24.52 19.79 1.45
CA LEU A 18 -25.92 19.36 1.40
C LEU A 18 -26.49 19.07 2.81
N LEU A 19 -25.67 18.48 3.67
CA LEU A 19 -26.01 18.21 5.08
C LEU A 19 -26.03 19.48 5.94
N ILE A 20 -25.15 20.45 5.65
CA ILE A 20 -25.13 21.76 6.32
C ILE A 20 -26.38 22.58 5.94
N LEU A 21 -26.82 22.56 4.67
CA LEU A 21 -28.01 23.30 4.23
C LEU A 21 -29.33 22.72 4.76
N LEU A 22 -29.42 21.41 4.95
CA LEU A 22 -30.56 20.75 5.63
C LEU A 22 -30.68 21.09 7.12
N SER A 23 -29.66 21.70 7.73
CA SER A 23 -29.63 22.10 9.14
C SER A 23 -30.22 23.49 9.43
N SER A 24 -30.36 24.36 8.41
CA SER A 24 -30.71 25.78 8.59
C SER A 24 -32.19 26.06 8.92
N ALA A 25 -33.11 25.10 8.77
CA ALA A 25 -34.55 25.34 8.89
C ALA A 25 -35.16 25.06 10.30
N ALA A 26 -34.39 24.58 11.28
CA ALA A 26 -34.92 24.21 12.60
C ALA A 26 -33.92 24.55 13.72
N CYS A 27 -33.69 25.84 13.93
CA CYS A 27 -32.59 26.36 14.74
C CYS A 27 -33.06 26.78 16.16
N HIS A 28 -33.03 25.85 17.12
CA HIS A 28 -32.58 26.14 18.50
C HIS A 28 -32.51 24.88 19.37
N ASN A 29 -33.44 23.93 19.23
CA ASN A 29 -33.40 22.67 20.00
C ASN A 29 -32.55 21.55 19.34
N LYS A 30 -32.05 21.81 18.12
CA LYS A 30 -31.36 20.86 17.23
C LYS A 30 -29.82 20.92 17.32
N LEU A 31 -29.27 21.91 18.04
CA LEU A 31 -27.83 22.10 18.19
C LEU A 31 -27.14 20.93 18.92
N ARG A 32 -27.82 20.28 19.88
CA ARG A 32 -27.29 19.08 20.55
C ARG A 32 -27.33 17.81 19.69
N THR A 33 -28.26 17.72 18.72
CA THR A 33 -28.31 16.58 17.79
C THR A 33 -27.34 16.78 16.63
N ILE A 34 -27.05 18.02 16.24
CA ILE A 34 -26.02 18.34 15.23
C ILE A 34 -24.63 17.97 15.76
N SER A 35 -24.28 18.28 17.02
CA SER A 35 -22.98 17.88 17.58
C SER A 35 -22.78 16.36 17.61
N ALA A 36 -23.80 15.60 18.05
CA ALA A 36 -23.74 14.15 18.04
C ALA A 36 -23.63 13.54 16.63
N LEU A 37 -24.36 14.09 15.65
CA LEU A 37 -24.30 13.62 14.27
C LEU A 37 -22.94 13.97 13.62
N GLN A 38 -22.36 15.12 13.96
CA GLN A 38 -21.08 15.57 13.43
C GLN A 38 -19.92 14.75 13.99
N VAL A 39 -19.96 14.40 15.28
CA VAL A 39 -19.02 13.44 15.91
C VAL A 39 -19.13 12.06 15.24
N TYR A 40 -20.33 11.61 14.89
CA TYR A 40 -20.50 10.32 14.21
C TYR A 40 -19.89 10.34 12.80
N THR A 41 -20.04 11.45 12.05
CA THR A 41 -19.47 11.59 10.72
C THR A 41 -17.94 11.72 10.71
N SER A 42 -17.35 12.39 11.71
CA SER A 42 -15.89 12.52 11.81
C SER A 42 -15.22 11.18 12.17
N VAL A 43 -15.79 10.45 13.13
CA VAL A 43 -15.32 9.11 13.51
C VAL A 43 -15.47 8.11 12.36
N SER A 44 -16.61 8.15 11.64
CA SER A 44 -16.84 7.27 10.49
C SER A 44 -15.86 7.51 9.34
N MET A 45 -15.37 8.73 9.16
CA MET A 45 -14.47 9.08 8.06
C MET A 45 -13.02 8.65 8.34
N CYS A 46 -12.50 8.96 9.53
CA CYS A 46 -11.16 8.53 9.94
C CYS A 46 -11.04 7.00 10.07
N ALA A 47 -12.13 6.31 10.45
CA ALA A 47 -12.17 4.86 10.46
C ALA A 47 -12.11 4.27 9.03
N LEU A 48 -12.80 4.85 8.07
CA LEU A 48 -12.75 4.39 6.67
C LEU A 48 -11.32 4.55 6.09
N ASP A 49 -10.68 5.68 6.36
CA ASP A 49 -9.34 5.98 5.87
C ASP A 49 -8.30 5.02 6.50
N SER A 50 -8.43 4.66 7.78
CA SER A 50 -7.56 3.67 8.43
C SER A 50 -7.78 2.25 7.89
N HIS A 51 -9.03 1.87 7.59
CA HIS A 51 -9.35 0.59 6.96
C HIS A 51 -8.66 0.43 5.60
N VAL A 52 -8.64 1.48 4.78
CA VAL A 52 -7.95 1.47 3.48
C VAL A 52 -6.44 1.29 3.67
N LEU A 53 -5.82 2.02 4.60
CA LEU A 53 -4.38 1.90 4.88
C LEU A 53 -4.00 0.50 5.39
N ASN A 54 -4.81 -0.08 6.27
CA ASN A 54 -4.60 -1.45 6.75
C ASN A 54 -4.76 -2.48 5.64
N PHE A 55 -5.73 -2.31 4.75
CA PHE A 55 -5.90 -3.19 3.58
C PHE A 55 -4.66 -3.12 2.66
N LEU A 56 -4.16 -1.92 2.38
CA LEU A 56 -2.93 -1.73 1.58
C LEU A 56 -1.71 -2.34 2.28
N ALA A 57 -1.62 -2.29 3.60
CA ALA A 57 -0.55 -2.95 4.35
C ALA A 57 -0.62 -4.48 4.27
N LEU A 58 -1.82 -5.07 4.30
CA LEU A 58 -1.99 -6.51 4.07
C LEU A 58 -1.55 -6.91 2.65
N LEU A 59 -1.96 -6.13 1.64
CA LEU A 59 -1.52 -6.30 0.25
C LEU A 59 0.01 -6.23 0.15
N GLY A 60 0.62 -5.21 0.76
CA GLY A 60 2.06 -5.05 0.83
C GLY A 60 2.75 -6.24 1.50
N GLY A 61 2.20 -6.75 2.59
CA GLY A 61 2.71 -7.93 3.29
C GLY A 61 2.71 -9.19 2.42
N SER A 62 1.61 -9.46 1.70
CA SER A 62 1.52 -10.58 0.77
C SER A 62 2.54 -10.46 -0.37
N LEU A 63 2.65 -9.29 -0.98
CA LEU A 63 3.65 -9.03 -2.03
C LEU A 63 5.09 -9.12 -1.50
N GLY A 64 5.33 -8.63 -0.28
CA GLY A 64 6.63 -8.69 0.38
C GLY A 64 7.09 -10.13 0.62
N LYS A 65 6.17 -11.04 0.99
CA LYS A 65 6.47 -12.47 1.11
C LYS A 65 6.90 -13.04 -0.23
N ILE A 66 6.10 -12.84 -1.28
CA ILE A 66 6.40 -13.35 -2.63
C ILE A 66 7.76 -12.82 -3.10
N ALA A 67 8.01 -11.53 -2.92
CA ALA A 67 9.27 -10.91 -3.28
C ALA A 67 10.47 -11.49 -2.51
N LEU A 68 10.32 -11.75 -1.20
CA LEU A 68 11.38 -12.34 -0.41
C LEU A 68 11.72 -13.76 -0.87
N ASP A 69 10.71 -14.58 -1.18
CA ASP A 69 10.93 -15.92 -1.71
C ASP A 69 11.70 -15.90 -3.03
N VAL A 70 11.29 -15.04 -3.97
CA VAL A 70 11.99 -14.88 -5.26
C VAL A 70 13.43 -14.43 -5.04
N ILE A 71 13.67 -13.52 -4.10
CA ILE A 71 15.03 -13.08 -3.75
C ILE A 71 15.86 -14.27 -3.26
N VAL A 72 15.31 -15.07 -2.34
CA VAL A 72 16.02 -16.22 -1.76
C VAL A 72 16.27 -17.29 -2.83
N MET A 73 15.25 -17.69 -3.59
CA MET A 73 15.35 -18.70 -4.67
C MET A 73 16.30 -18.29 -5.80
N SER A 74 16.45 -16.99 -6.05
CA SER A 74 17.42 -16.45 -7.02
C SER A 74 18.85 -16.32 -6.48
N SER A 75 19.09 -16.69 -5.22
CA SER A 75 20.43 -16.71 -4.64
C SER A 75 21.32 -17.68 -5.39
N ASN A 76 22.62 -17.38 -5.44
CA ASN A 76 23.58 -18.15 -6.23
C ASN A 76 23.69 -19.63 -5.81
N GLU A 77 23.37 -19.94 -4.55
CA GLU A 77 23.37 -21.30 -4.01
C GLU A 77 22.17 -22.14 -4.47
N LEU A 78 21.03 -21.50 -4.76
CA LEU A 78 19.80 -22.19 -5.16
C LEU A 78 19.59 -22.10 -6.68
N GLY A 79 19.57 -20.89 -7.22
CA GLY A 79 19.45 -20.65 -8.66
C GLY A 79 18.17 -21.23 -9.30
N GLU A 80 17.15 -21.55 -8.50
CA GLU A 80 15.91 -22.19 -8.93
C GLU A 80 15.03 -21.27 -9.77
N VAL A 81 15.05 -19.97 -9.43
CA VAL A 81 14.16 -18.97 -10.02
C VAL A 81 14.95 -17.73 -10.40
N SER A 82 14.65 -17.16 -11.56
CA SER A 82 15.25 -15.92 -12.06
C SER A 82 14.19 -14.95 -12.58
N GLU A 83 14.36 -13.67 -12.25
CA GLU A 83 13.54 -12.60 -12.81
C GLU A 83 13.77 -12.44 -14.33
N PRO A 84 12.78 -11.91 -15.07
CA PRO A 84 12.92 -11.62 -16.50
C PRO A 84 14.12 -10.72 -16.78
N SER A 85 14.93 -11.13 -17.76
CA SER A 85 16.14 -10.41 -18.12
C SER A 85 15.78 -9.21 -19.01
N VAL A 86 16.06 -8.01 -18.50
CA VAL A 86 16.05 -6.77 -19.29
C VAL A 86 17.50 -6.37 -19.54
N PRO A 87 17.91 -6.07 -20.78
CA PRO A 87 19.27 -5.64 -21.07
C PRO A 87 19.66 -4.46 -20.16
N LEU A 88 20.89 -4.49 -19.63
CA LEU A 88 21.47 -3.51 -18.68
C LEU A 88 20.84 -3.48 -17.26
N ARG A 89 19.75 -4.21 -16.99
CA ARG A 89 19.13 -4.24 -15.66
C ARG A 89 19.71 -5.40 -14.83
N GLY A 90 20.33 -5.08 -13.70
CA GLY A 90 20.75 -6.09 -12.71
C GLY A 90 22.01 -6.87 -13.03
N ALA A 91 22.70 -6.51 -14.12
CA ALA A 91 24.03 -6.99 -14.44
C ALA A 91 25.09 -6.23 -13.63
N SER A 92 26.13 -6.93 -13.19
CA SER A 92 27.31 -6.32 -12.56
C SER A 92 28.36 -6.04 -13.63
N SER A 93 28.99 -4.85 -13.58
CA SER A 93 30.07 -4.48 -14.51
C SER A 93 31.26 -5.45 -14.45
N THR A 94 31.54 -6.00 -13.27
CA THR A 94 32.65 -6.92 -13.01
C THR A 94 32.29 -8.41 -13.13
N MET A 95 31.01 -8.77 -13.21
CA MET A 95 30.55 -10.17 -13.25
C MET A 95 29.35 -10.31 -14.19
N PRO A 96 29.57 -10.61 -15.48
CA PRO A 96 28.51 -10.70 -16.50
C PRO A 96 27.44 -11.75 -16.19
N GLN A 97 27.81 -12.83 -15.50
CA GLN A 97 26.91 -13.91 -15.08
C GLN A 97 26.04 -13.56 -13.87
N LYS A 98 26.42 -12.54 -13.08
CA LYS A 98 25.72 -12.20 -11.83
C LYS A 98 24.45 -11.40 -12.14
N ARG A 99 23.30 -12.03 -11.92
CA ARG A 99 21.98 -11.40 -12.07
C ARG A 99 21.36 -11.15 -10.71
N LYS A 100 20.89 -9.92 -10.46
CA LYS A 100 20.22 -9.54 -9.21
C LYS A 100 18.71 -9.41 -9.43
N PRO A 101 17.86 -9.95 -8.53
CA PRO A 101 16.41 -9.75 -8.57
C PRO A 101 16.07 -8.31 -8.15
N ILE A 102 16.10 -7.37 -9.10
CA ILE A 102 15.87 -5.94 -8.79
C ILE A 102 14.39 -5.71 -8.50
N SER A 103 13.49 -6.31 -9.28
CA SER A 103 12.05 -6.03 -9.18
C SER A 103 11.53 -6.47 -7.82
N SER A 104 11.93 -7.65 -7.35
CA SER A 104 11.58 -8.18 -6.03
C SER A 104 12.15 -7.32 -4.91
N LYS A 105 13.38 -6.80 -5.04
CA LYS A 105 13.93 -5.85 -4.06
C LYS A 105 13.16 -4.54 -4.02
N VAL A 106 12.71 -4.06 -5.18
CA VAL A 106 11.86 -2.86 -5.29
C VAL A 106 10.47 -3.10 -4.70
N ILE A 107 9.95 -4.34 -4.67
CA ILE A 107 8.69 -4.70 -4.00
C ILE A 107 8.88 -4.81 -2.47
N LEU A 108 10.03 -5.32 -2.03
CA LEU A 108 10.32 -5.55 -0.62
C LEU A 108 10.34 -4.23 0.19
N THR A 109 10.84 -3.14 -0.38
CA THR A 109 10.88 -1.84 0.34
C THR A 109 9.48 -1.25 0.58
N PRO A 110 8.60 -1.08 -0.43
CA PRO A 110 7.21 -0.66 -0.24
C PRO A 110 6.42 -1.55 0.71
N SER A 111 6.65 -2.87 0.75
CA SER A 111 5.93 -3.74 1.70
C SER A 111 6.13 -3.33 3.17
N LYS A 112 7.34 -2.85 3.52
CA LYS A 112 7.65 -2.34 4.85
C LYS A 112 7.08 -0.94 5.08
N LEU A 113 7.15 -0.07 4.07
CA LEU A 113 6.62 1.30 4.15
C LEU A 113 5.09 1.31 4.28
N LEU A 114 4.38 0.44 3.55
CA LEU A 114 2.92 0.30 3.66
C LEU A 114 2.49 -0.08 5.09
N ARG A 115 3.27 -0.92 5.78
CA ARG A 115 3.04 -1.23 7.20
C ARG A 115 3.22 -0.01 8.11
N ALA A 116 4.20 0.86 7.83
CA ALA A 116 4.37 2.10 8.58
C ALA A 116 3.17 3.05 8.37
N HIS A 117 2.64 3.14 7.15
CA HIS A 117 1.43 3.94 6.88
C HIS A 117 0.17 3.39 7.55
N ALA A 118 0.03 2.07 7.69
CA ALA A 118 -1.04 1.47 8.47
C ALA A 118 -1.00 1.90 9.94
N SER A 119 0.20 1.95 10.55
CA SER A 119 0.36 2.48 11.91
C SER A 119 -0.11 3.93 12.02
N LEU A 120 0.27 4.78 11.04
CA LEU A 120 -0.21 6.16 10.98
C LEU A 120 -1.73 6.25 10.83
N GLY A 121 -2.35 5.32 10.11
CA GLY A 121 -3.80 5.23 9.96
C GLY A 121 -4.52 4.93 11.28
N LEU A 122 -3.92 4.11 12.15
CA LEU A 122 -4.47 3.87 13.49
C LEU A 122 -4.38 5.12 14.38
N ASP A 123 -3.29 5.88 14.29
CA ASP A 123 -3.12 7.15 15.01
C ASP A 123 -4.07 8.26 14.54
N VAL A 124 -4.65 8.11 13.36
CA VAL A 124 -5.65 9.03 12.80
C VAL A 124 -7.03 8.78 13.39
N MET A 125 -7.31 7.57 13.86
CA MET A 125 -8.62 7.22 14.46
C MET A 125 -8.88 7.94 15.78
N VAL A 126 -7.84 8.44 16.45
CA VAL A 126 -7.97 9.19 17.70
C VAL A 126 -8.30 10.65 17.35
N VAL A 127 -9.58 10.99 17.43
CA VAL A 127 -10.13 12.29 17.04
C VAL A 127 -10.81 12.97 18.24
N ASP A 128 -10.47 14.23 18.49
CA ASP A 128 -11.18 15.09 19.44
C ASP A 128 -12.55 15.50 18.90
N PHE A 129 -13.60 15.11 19.64
CA PHE A 129 -15.01 15.50 19.46
C PHE A 129 -15.41 15.80 18.00
N GLU A 130 -15.55 17.08 17.64
CA GLU A 130 -16.18 17.53 16.38
C GLU A 130 -15.20 17.72 15.22
N ARG A 131 -13.91 17.96 15.50
CA ARG A 131 -12.84 18.10 14.51
C ARG A 131 -11.47 18.13 15.19
N ALA A 132 -10.71 17.04 15.09
CA ALA A 132 -9.36 17.01 15.62
C ALA A 132 -8.39 17.86 14.79
N LEU A 133 -7.67 18.77 15.46
CA LEU A 133 -6.54 19.47 14.88
C LEU A 133 -5.33 18.52 14.85
N GLY A 134 -5.01 17.97 13.68
CA GLY A 134 -3.80 17.13 13.51
C GLY A 134 -4.05 15.85 12.70
N PRO A 135 -4.89 14.91 13.17
CA PRO A 135 -5.16 13.63 12.50
C PRO A 135 -5.50 13.76 11.02
N TRP A 136 -6.42 14.67 10.68
CA TRP A 136 -6.80 14.96 9.28
C TRP A 136 -5.64 15.45 8.38
N HIS A 137 -4.60 16.07 8.93
CA HIS A 137 -3.41 16.44 8.15
C HIS A 137 -2.51 15.23 7.86
N ARG A 138 -2.47 14.23 8.76
CA ARG A 138 -1.72 12.99 8.52
C ARG A 138 -2.32 12.18 7.37
N GLU A 139 -3.64 12.15 7.25
CA GLU A 139 -4.35 11.49 6.14
C GLU A 139 -3.89 11.99 4.76
N TRP A 140 -3.61 13.29 4.65
CA TRP A 140 -3.20 13.92 3.39
C TRP A 140 -1.86 13.42 2.87
N VAL A 141 -1.02 12.88 3.75
CA VAL A 141 0.26 12.29 3.40
C VAL A 141 0.12 10.77 3.31
N ALA A 142 -0.45 10.15 4.34
CA ALA A 142 -0.51 8.70 4.47
C ALA A 142 -1.28 8.01 3.34
N ILE A 143 -2.44 8.54 2.95
CA ILE A 143 -3.30 7.94 1.92
C ILE A 143 -2.62 7.99 0.54
N PRO A 144 -2.25 9.15 -0.03
CA PRO A 144 -1.67 9.18 -1.36
C PRO A 144 -0.33 8.45 -1.43
N GLU A 145 0.50 8.54 -0.40
CA GLU A 145 1.79 7.85 -0.38
C GLU A 145 1.60 6.33 -0.36
N ALA A 146 0.67 5.82 0.47
CA ALA A 146 0.35 4.40 0.49
C ALA A 146 -0.17 3.90 -0.88
N PHE A 147 -1.02 4.66 -1.58
CA PHE A 147 -1.46 4.29 -2.92
C PHE A 147 -0.32 4.27 -3.94
N VAL A 148 0.57 5.27 -3.93
CA VAL A 148 1.72 5.32 -4.84
C VAL A 148 2.66 4.13 -4.60
N LEU A 149 2.93 3.81 -3.33
CA LEU A 149 3.74 2.65 -2.94
C LEU A 149 3.09 1.33 -3.37
N ALA A 150 1.78 1.17 -3.16
CA ALA A 150 1.04 -0.02 -3.54
C ALA A 150 1.00 -0.23 -5.06
N VAL A 151 0.75 0.83 -5.83
CA VAL A 151 0.76 0.77 -7.30
C VAL A 151 2.16 0.43 -7.82
N GLY A 152 3.21 1.06 -7.27
CA GLY A 152 4.59 0.76 -7.64
C GLY A 152 4.97 -0.70 -7.35
N ALA A 153 4.56 -1.23 -6.20
CA ALA A 153 4.77 -2.63 -5.83
C ALA A 153 3.99 -3.59 -6.74
N LEU A 154 2.72 -3.33 -7.02
CA LEU A 154 1.89 -4.15 -7.91
C LEU A 154 2.41 -4.15 -9.35
N TYR A 155 2.83 -2.99 -9.86
CA TYR A 155 3.43 -2.89 -11.18
C TYR A 155 4.69 -3.74 -11.29
N GLN A 156 5.60 -3.65 -10.32
CA GLN A 156 6.80 -4.49 -10.31
C GLN A 156 6.49 -5.97 -10.08
N ALA A 157 5.48 -6.30 -9.28
CA ALA A 157 5.05 -7.67 -9.06
C ALA A 157 4.51 -8.30 -10.35
N SER A 158 3.66 -7.58 -11.07
CA SER A 158 3.14 -8.04 -12.37
C SER A 158 4.25 -8.27 -13.40
N PHE A 159 5.25 -7.38 -13.43
CA PHE A 159 6.41 -7.53 -14.29
C PHE A 159 7.28 -8.74 -13.90
N ALA A 160 7.60 -8.89 -12.61
CA ALA A 160 8.45 -9.98 -12.12
C ALA A 160 7.79 -11.35 -12.30
N LEU A 161 6.51 -11.47 -11.97
CA LEU A 161 5.76 -12.73 -12.04
C LEU A 161 5.29 -13.08 -13.45
N GLY A 162 5.02 -12.09 -14.30
CA GLY A 162 4.51 -12.32 -15.66
C GLY A 162 5.47 -13.08 -16.59
N SER A 163 6.77 -13.02 -16.32
CA SER A 163 7.80 -13.70 -17.11
C SER A 163 8.92 -14.25 -16.23
N LEU A 164 8.52 -14.93 -15.15
CA LEU A 164 9.44 -15.58 -14.22
C LEU A 164 10.10 -16.80 -14.90
N MET A 165 11.42 -16.87 -14.88
CA MET A 165 12.16 -18.01 -15.42
C MET A 165 12.42 -19.02 -14.30
N VAL A 166 11.98 -20.26 -14.49
CA VAL A 166 12.17 -21.36 -13.54
C VAL A 166 13.20 -22.33 -14.12
N ASN A 167 14.23 -22.65 -13.33
CA ASN A 167 15.24 -23.64 -13.66
C ASN A 167 14.89 -24.98 -13.02
N THR A 168 14.27 -25.86 -13.81
CA THR A 168 13.83 -27.18 -13.35
C THR A 168 14.99 -28.08 -12.94
N ASP A 169 16.15 -27.97 -13.59
CA ASP A 169 17.30 -28.82 -13.31
C ASP A 169 17.89 -28.53 -11.92
N ALA A 170 17.98 -27.25 -11.56
CA ALA A 170 18.39 -26.82 -10.23
C ALA A 170 17.41 -27.27 -9.15
N LEU A 171 16.09 -27.19 -9.43
CA LEU A 171 15.06 -27.70 -8.52
C LEU A 171 15.23 -29.21 -8.27
N PHE A 172 15.33 -30.01 -9.33
CA PHE A 172 15.45 -31.48 -9.19
C PHE A 172 16.75 -31.91 -8.50
N ALA A 173 17.85 -31.19 -8.71
CA ALA A 173 19.11 -31.48 -8.03
C ALA A 173 18.98 -31.40 -6.50
N ILE A 174 18.20 -30.44 -5.98
CA ILE A 174 17.96 -30.28 -4.54
C ILE A 174 17.09 -31.40 -3.99
N TYR A 175 16.04 -31.79 -4.72
CA TYR A 175 15.18 -32.91 -4.30
C TYR A 175 15.94 -34.25 -4.30
N ALA A 176 16.79 -34.49 -5.31
CA ALA A 176 17.59 -35.71 -5.38
C ALA A 176 18.59 -35.86 -4.22
N LEU A 177 19.05 -34.75 -3.63
CA LEU A 177 19.91 -34.78 -2.42
C LEU A 177 19.13 -35.08 -1.13
N ARG A 178 17.80 -35.00 -1.15
CA ARG A 178 16.94 -35.19 0.03
C ARG A 178 16.44 -36.62 0.18
N ASP A 179 16.49 -37.41 -0.88
CA ASP A 179 16.05 -38.81 -0.92
C ASP A 179 17.17 -39.83 -0.55
N VAL A 180 18.28 -39.34 0.01
CA VAL A 180 19.41 -40.14 0.53
C VAL A 180 19.48 -39.98 2.05
#